data_AF-A0A2V6VRI5-F1
#
_entry.id   AF-A0A2V6VRI5-F1
#
_cell.length_a   1.000
_cell.length_b   1.000
_cell.length_c   1.000
_cell.angle_alpha   90.00
_cell.angle_beta   90.00
_cell.angle_gamma   90.00
#
_symmetry.space_group_name_H-M   'P 1'
#
loop_
_entity.id
_entity.type
_entity.pdbx_description
1 polymer ?
#
loop_
_entity_poly.entity_id
_entity_poly.type
_entity_poly.pdbx_seq_one_letter_code
_entity_poly.pdbx_strand_id
1 'polypeptide(L)'
;MRAYTPGLVACSLLLLCGAASAADYGDNLGEPNTLFGGGTTRYDAASGLLTINATPLSTRLTPGARRVAIEPPSSLAIEAQLDAGSGTVLRGTFTMTGDVDDYASQIEYSGVLLTGDIIEFSYFDLSSTDVFVFRFKVTGGSLAPRYAGNEIGVAVTVDHSTFSGDFDKSFKGGASGHVGISVPA
;
A
#
# COMPACT_ATOMS: atom_id res chain seq x y z
N MET A 1 7.44 57.76 -30.82
CA MET A 1 8.13 57.38 -29.57
C MET A 1 7.04 57.14 -28.52
N ARG A 2 6.49 55.93 -28.43
CA ARG A 2 6.79 54.87 -27.45
C ARG A 2 6.81 55.33 -25.99
N ALA A 3 5.76 54.97 -25.24
CA ALA A 3 5.86 54.13 -24.04
C ALA A 3 4.44 53.68 -23.60
N TYR A 4 4.14 52.39 -23.73
CA TYR A 4 3.08 51.69 -23.00
C TYR A 4 3.77 50.78 -22.00
N THR A 5 3.46 50.94 -20.71
CA THR A 5 3.95 50.07 -19.63
C THR A 5 2.76 49.27 -19.11
N PRO A 6 2.69 47.94 -19.29
CA PRO A 6 1.71 47.12 -18.57
C PRO A 6 2.31 46.69 -17.22
N GLY A 7 1.63 47.09 -16.13
CA GLY A 7 1.95 46.64 -14.78
C GLY A 7 1.45 45.22 -14.54
N LEU A 8 2.33 44.39 -13.98
CA LEU A 8 2.14 42.98 -13.62
C LEU A 8 0.85 42.74 -12.83
N VAL A 9 0.05 41.77 -13.28
CA VAL A 9 -0.89 41.04 -12.42
C VAL A 9 -0.10 39.92 -11.75
N ALA A 10 0.19 40.09 -10.46
CA ALA A 10 0.72 39.02 -9.63
C ALA A 10 -0.39 38.00 -9.38
N CYS A 11 -0.35 36.89 -10.13
CA CYS A 11 -1.20 35.73 -9.90
C CYS A 11 -0.61 34.96 -8.71
N SER A 12 -1.05 35.30 -7.50
CA SER A 12 -0.73 34.56 -6.28
C SER A 12 -1.40 33.19 -6.34
N LEU A 13 -0.67 32.21 -6.87
CA LEU A 13 -1.02 30.80 -6.81
C LEU A 13 -0.92 30.35 -5.34
N LEU A 14 -2.04 30.39 -4.62
CA LEU A 14 -2.17 29.70 -3.33
C LEU A 14 -1.99 28.20 -3.58
N LEU A 15 -0.79 27.68 -3.30
CA LEU A 15 -0.60 26.25 -3.07
C LEU A 15 -1.36 25.88 -1.80
N LEU A 16 -2.58 25.33 -1.95
CA LEU A 16 -3.15 24.44 -0.93
C LEU A 16 -2.32 23.15 -0.97
N CYS A 17 -1.22 23.12 -0.21
CA CYS A 17 -0.60 21.86 0.18
C CYS A 17 -1.51 21.25 1.25
N GLY A 18 -2.52 20.48 0.83
CA GLY A 18 -3.26 19.62 1.74
C GLY A 18 -2.29 18.57 2.28
N ALA A 19 -2.03 18.59 3.58
CA ALA A 19 -1.31 17.50 4.23
C ALA A 19 -2.25 16.28 4.23
N ALA A 20 -2.11 15.38 3.25
CA ALA A 20 -2.72 14.06 3.34
C ALA A 20 -2.14 13.36 4.59
N SER A 21 -3.00 12.93 5.50
CA SER A 21 -2.59 12.20 6.69
C SER A 21 -2.41 10.72 6.37
N ALA A 22 -1.59 10.01 7.14
CA ALA A 22 -1.39 8.56 7.01
C ALA A 22 -2.70 7.74 7.03
N ALA A 23 -3.70 8.22 7.79
CA ALA A 23 -5.03 7.62 7.84
C ALA A 23 -5.82 7.82 6.53
N ASP A 24 -5.58 8.94 5.84
CA ASP A 24 -6.23 9.28 4.57
C ASP A 24 -5.76 8.33 3.45
N TYR A 25 -4.50 7.88 3.44
CA TYR A 25 -4.05 6.99 2.37
C TYR A 25 -4.56 5.54 2.52
N GLY A 26 -4.65 5.04 3.76
CA GLY A 26 -5.23 3.72 4.01
C GLY A 26 -6.73 3.66 3.72
N ASP A 27 -7.48 4.64 4.22
CA ASP A 27 -8.95 4.60 4.12
C ASP A 27 -9.50 4.91 2.71
N ASN A 28 -8.64 5.33 1.77
CA ASN A 28 -9.03 5.67 0.39
C ASN A 28 -8.89 4.52 -0.62
N LEU A 29 -8.45 3.31 -0.24
CA LEU A 29 -8.34 2.22 -1.22
C LEU A 29 -9.70 1.73 -1.73
N GLY A 30 -9.86 1.67 -3.05
CA GLY A 30 -11.04 1.13 -3.72
C GLY A 30 -11.11 -0.41 -3.66
N GLU A 31 -12.27 -0.97 -4.02
CA GLU A 31 -12.46 -2.42 -4.05
C GLU A 31 -11.82 -3.09 -5.29
N PRO A 32 -11.30 -4.33 -5.19
CA PRO A 32 -11.37 -5.23 -4.03
C PRO A 32 -10.61 -4.70 -2.82
N ASN A 33 -11.22 -4.69 -1.64
CA ASN A 33 -10.58 -4.21 -0.41
C ASN A 33 -10.37 -5.38 0.55
N THR A 34 -9.14 -5.83 0.69
CA THR A 34 -8.73 -6.98 1.51
C THR A 34 -8.12 -6.52 2.82
N LEU A 35 -8.63 -6.98 3.96
CA LEU A 35 -7.99 -6.81 5.26
C LEU A 35 -6.93 -7.89 5.48
N PHE A 36 -5.83 -7.54 6.13
CA PHE A 36 -4.81 -8.49 6.59
C PHE A 36 -4.35 -8.16 8.02
N GLY A 37 -3.77 -9.15 8.71
CA GLY A 37 -3.27 -8.97 10.07
C GLY A 37 -2.40 -10.12 10.57
N GLY A 38 -2.02 -10.05 11.85
CA GLY A 38 -1.17 -11.05 12.50
C GLY A 38 0.24 -11.14 11.90
N GLY A 39 0.68 -10.09 11.22
CA GLY A 39 1.92 -10.08 10.46
C GLY A 39 3.12 -9.49 11.20
N THR A 40 4.23 -9.43 10.49
CA THR A 40 5.50 -8.83 10.93
C THR A 40 6.07 -7.93 9.86
N THR A 41 6.70 -6.85 10.31
CA THR A 41 7.49 -5.92 9.49
C THR A 41 8.93 -5.99 9.95
N ARG A 42 9.89 -6.09 9.02
CA ARG A 42 11.32 -6.05 9.32
C ARG A 42 12.08 -5.35 8.21
N TYR A 43 12.92 -4.40 8.57
CA TYR A 43 13.91 -3.81 7.69
C TYR A 43 15.31 -4.09 8.22
N ASP A 44 16.21 -4.45 7.33
CA ASP A 44 17.63 -4.62 7.62
C ASP A 44 18.45 -3.56 6.88
N ALA A 45 19.05 -2.62 7.62
CA ALA A 45 19.78 -1.50 7.03
C ALA A 45 21.08 -1.92 6.31
N ALA A 46 21.68 -3.06 6.68
CA ALA A 46 22.91 -3.54 6.04
C ALA A 46 22.65 -4.04 4.62
N SER A 47 21.51 -4.70 4.40
CA SER A 47 21.09 -5.19 3.10
C SER A 47 20.14 -4.24 2.37
N GLY A 48 19.47 -3.33 3.07
CA GLY A 48 18.40 -2.49 2.56
C GLY A 48 17.07 -3.22 2.32
N LEU A 49 16.92 -4.45 2.83
CA LEU A 49 15.73 -5.26 2.58
C LEU A 49 14.63 -4.98 3.62
N LEU A 50 13.48 -4.51 3.15
CA LEU A 50 12.21 -4.47 3.88
C LEU A 50 11.40 -5.72 3.53
N THR A 51 10.96 -6.45 4.56
CA THR A 51 10.08 -7.61 4.43
C THR A 51 8.86 -7.42 5.32
N ILE A 52 7.67 -7.63 4.74
CA ILE A 52 6.40 -7.64 5.46
C ILE A 52 5.70 -8.95 5.14
N ASN A 53 5.39 -9.73 6.16
CA ASN A 53 4.61 -10.97 6.03
C ASN A 53 3.35 -10.86 6.88
N ALA A 54 2.19 -11.20 6.34
CA ALA A 54 0.92 -11.17 7.07
C ALA A 54 -0.04 -12.25 6.57
N THR A 55 -1.18 -12.39 7.26
CA THR A 55 -2.27 -13.27 6.82
C THR A 55 -3.40 -12.42 6.24
N PRO A 56 -3.79 -12.58 4.96
CA PRO A 56 -4.99 -11.96 4.44
C PRO A 56 -6.22 -12.63 5.06
N LEU A 57 -7.18 -11.83 5.52
CA LEU A 57 -8.28 -12.28 6.38
C LEU A 57 -9.62 -12.32 5.64
N SER A 58 -9.95 -11.24 4.94
CA SER A 58 -11.22 -11.13 4.22
C SER A 58 -11.16 -10.04 3.16
N THR A 59 -11.90 -10.22 2.07
CA THR A 59 -11.99 -9.26 0.97
C THR A 59 -13.41 -8.78 0.73
N ARG A 60 -13.56 -7.51 0.39
CA ARG A 60 -14.79 -6.94 -0.14
C ARG A 60 -14.58 -6.73 -1.64
N LEU A 61 -15.25 -7.53 -2.47
CA LEU A 61 -14.99 -7.54 -3.92
C LEU A 61 -15.57 -6.33 -4.68
N THR A 62 -16.63 -5.71 -4.16
CA THR A 62 -17.29 -4.56 -4.78
C THR A 62 -17.82 -3.59 -3.72
N PRO A 63 -18.00 -2.29 -4.05
CA PRO A 63 -18.58 -1.32 -3.13
C PRO A 63 -19.90 -1.80 -2.51
N GLY A 64 -20.00 -1.69 -1.18
CA GLY A 64 -21.21 -2.05 -0.43
C GLY A 64 -21.50 -3.56 -0.30
N ALA A 65 -20.77 -4.44 -0.97
CA ALA A 65 -20.93 -5.89 -0.79
C ALA A 65 -20.44 -6.34 0.59
N ARG A 66 -20.88 -7.50 1.07
CA ARG A 66 -20.32 -8.09 2.31
C ARG A 66 -18.85 -8.47 2.13
N ARG A 67 -18.10 -8.56 3.23
CA ARG A 67 -16.77 -9.18 3.22
C ARG A 67 -16.90 -10.70 3.14
N VAL A 68 -16.07 -11.31 2.31
CA VAL A 68 -15.92 -12.75 2.15
C VAL A 68 -14.57 -13.14 2.75
N ALA A 69 -14.50 -14.26 3.48
CA ALA A 69 -13.25 -14.72 4.06
C ALA A 69 -12.22 -15.05 2.98
N ILE A 70 -10.93 -14.90 3.31
CA ILE A 70 -9.85 -15.52 2.55
C ILE A 70 -9.45 -16.77 3.32
N GLU A 71 -9.77 -17.93 2.79
CA GLU A 71 -9.62 -19.21 3.46
C GLU A 71 -8.15 -19.67 3.44
N PRO A 72 -7.68 -20.33 4.52
CA PRO A 72 -6.35 -20.90 4.58
C PRO A 72 -6.23 -22.16 3.71
N PRO A 73 -5.03 -22.47 3.17
CA PRO A 73 -3.78 -21.77 3.39
C PRO A 73 -3.72 -20.43 2.65
N SER A 74 -3.38 -19.36 3.37
CA SER A 74 -3.31 -18.01 2.82
C SER A 74 -2.09 -17.25 3.34
N SER A 75 -1.55 -16.35 2.53
CA SER A 75 -0.37 -15.56 2.87
C SER A 75 -0.35 -14.25 2.10
N LEU A 76 0.27 -13.23 2.70
CA LEU A 76 0.59 -11.97 2.06
C LEU A 76 2.05 -11.67 2.35
N ALA A 77 2.81 -11.33 1.31
CA ALA A 77 4.21 -10.94 1.40
C ALA A 77 4.48 -9.68 0.59
N ILE A 78 5.24 -8.76 1.18
CA ILE A 78 5.89 -7.64 0.51
C ILE A 78 7.39 -7.77 0.76
N GLU A 79 8.16 -7.70 -0.31
CA GLU A 79 9.61 -7.56 -0.24
C GLU A 79 10.00 -6.32 -1.03
N ALA A 80 10.74 -5.41 -0.41
CA ALA A 80 11.22 -4.20 -1.05
C ALA A 80 12.69 -3.98 -0.74
N GLN A 81 13.48 -3.79 -1.79
CA GLN A 81 14.84 -3.30 -1.70
C GLN A 81 14.79 -1.78 -1.68
N LEU A 82 15.19 -1.19 -0.56
CA LEU A 82 15.29 0.25 -0.38
C LEU A 82 16.76 0.67 -0.44
N ASP A 83 16.98 1.88 -0.92
CA ASP A 83 18.24 2.58 -0.76
C ASP A 83 18.45 2.94 0.71
N ALA A 84 19.63 2.61 1.24
CA ALA A 84 19.97 2.91 2.63
C ALA A 84 20.03 4.42 2.85
N GLY A 85 19.54 4.87 4.00
CA GLY A 85 19.46 6.29 4.36
C GLY A 85 18.24 7.02 3.76
N SER A 86 18.02 6.93 2.44
CA SER A 86 16.91 7.65 1.81
C SER A 86 15.55 6.94 1.91
N GLY A 87 15.55 5.61 2.06
CA GLY A 87 14.31 4.80 2.02
C GLY A 87 13.68 4.73 0.63
N THR A 88 14.36 5.23 -0.41
CA THR A 88 13.86 5.20 -1.79
C THR A 88 13.76 3.77 -2.29
N VAL A 89 12.65 3.42 -2.94
CA VAL A 89 12.47 2.09 -3.54
C VAL A 89 13.38 1.90 -4.75
N LEU A 90 14.11 0.79 -4.76
CA LEU A 90 14.91 0.35 -5.89
C LEU A 90 14.20 -0.74 -6.70
N ARG A 91 13.57 -1.69 -6.01
CA ARG A 91 12.77 -2.79 -6.57
C ARG A 91 12.00 -3.50 -5.46
N GLY A 92 11.05 -4.35 -5.81
CA GLY A 92 10.27 -5.08 -4.83
C GLY A 92 9.03 -5.72 -5.44
N THR A 93 8.43 -6.63 -4.68
CA THR A 93 7.32 -7.46 -5.10
C THR A 93 6.24 -7.53 -4.02
N PHE A 94 4.99 -7.65 -4.47
CA PHE A 94 3.84 -8.01 -3.67
C PHE A 94 3.34 -9.39 -4.11
N THR A 95 2.98 -10.24 -3.16
CA THR A 95 2.30 -11.52 -3.42
C THR A 95 1.23 -11.77 -2.37
N MET A 96 0.04 -12.15 -2.81
CA MET A 96 -1.06 -12.58 -1.95
C MET A 96 -1.64 -13.89 -2.47
N THR A 97 -1.81 -14.86 -1.57
CA THR A 97 -2.38 -16.17 -1.85
C THR A 97 -3.52 -16.50 -0.90
N GLY A 98 -4.37 -17.43 -1.30
CA GLY A 98 -5.51 -17.92 -0.53
C GLY A 98 -6.69 -18.25 -1.44
N ASP A 99 -7.80 -18.59 -0.82
CA ASP A 99 -9.04 -18.94 -1.52
C ASP A 99 -10.19 -18.02 -1.09
N VAL A 100 -11.02 -17.60 -2.03
CA VAL A 100 -12.18 -16.72 -1.81
C VAL A 100 -13.39 -17.37 -2.45
N ASP A 101 -14.27 -17.92 -1.60
CA ASP A 101 -15.53 -18.53 -2.00
C ASP A 101 -16.71 -17.58 -1.71
N ASP A 102 -17.11 -16.78 -2.71
CA ASP A 102 -18.34 -15.98 -2.62
C ASP A 102 -19.56 -16.77 -3.11
N TYR A 103 -20.09 -17.62 -2.23
CA TYR A 103 -21.29 -18.43 -2.50
C TYR A 103 -22.50 -17.62 -3.00
N ALA A 104 -22.64 -16.36 -2.60
CA ALA A 104 -23.79 -15.55 -3.00
C ALA A 104 -23.68 -15.04 -4.44
N SER A 105 -22.45 -14.80 -4.92
CA SER A 105 -22.21 -14.37 -6.30
C SER A 105 -21.71 -15.50 -7.20
N GLN A 106 -21.56 -16.72 -6.65
CA GLN A 106 -21.03 -17.90 -7.32
C GLN A 106 -19.67 -17.65 -7.99
N ILE A 107 -18.83 -16.87 -7.31
CA ILE A 107 -17.49 -16.51 -7.75
C ILE A 107 -16.48 -17.15 -6.80
N GLU A 108 -15.49 -17.79 -7.38
CA GLU A 108 -14.35 -18.39 -6.70
C GLU A 108 -13.05 -17.79 -7.22
N TYR A 109 -12.13 -17.47 -6.31
CA TYR A 109 -10.74 -17.14 -6.63
C TYR A 109 -9.83 -18.01 -5.77
N SER A 110 -8.83 -18.65 -6.37
CA SER A 110 -7.97 -19.58 -5.63
C SER A 110 -6.49 -19.45 -6.00
N GLY A 111 -5.64 -19.99 -5.13
CA GLY A 111 -4.18 -20.03 -5.31
C GLY A 111 -3.51 -18.66 -5.19
N VAL A 112 -2.86 -18.20 -6.26
CA VAL A 112 -2.27 -16.85 -6.31
C VAL A 112 -3.38 -15.85 -6.59
N LEU A 113 -3.77 -15.09 -5.57
CA LEU A 113 -4.83 -14.10 -5.67
C LEU A 113 -4.34 -12.85 -6.38
N LEU A 114 -3.16 -12.34 -6.04
CA LEU A 114 -2.64 -11.10 -6.60
C LEU A 114 -1.12 -11.03 -6.50
N THR A 115 -0.47 -10.57 -7.56
CA THR A 115 0.97 -10.25 -7.57
C THR A 115 1.19 -8.86 -8.14
N GLY A 116 2.28 -8.21 -7.73
CA GLY A 116 2.67 -6.93 -8.30
C GLY A 116 4.14 -6.57 -8.11
N ASP A 117 4.60 -5.65 -8.96
CA ASP A 117 5.92 -5.03 -8.86
C ASP A 117 5.79 -3.65 -8.23
N ILE A 118 6.64 -3.31 -7.27
CA ILE A 118 6.55 -2.04 -6.55
C ILE A 118 6.80 -0.85 -7.49
N ILE A 119 6.00 0.20 -7.32
CA ILE A 119 6.12 1.49 -8.01
C ILE A 119 6.60 2.54 -7.03
N GLU A 120 5.99 2.56 -5.83
CA GLU A 120 6.19 3.61 -4.86
C GLU A 120 6.05 3.07 -3.44
N PHE A 121 6.79 3.69 -2.53
CA PHE A 121 6.72 3.47 -1.10
C PHE A 121 6.79 4.84 -0.41
N SER A 122 5.92 5.04 0.56
CA SER A 122 5.94 6.19 1.45
C SER A 122 5.65 5.75 2.88
N TYR A 123 5.99 6.59 3.84
CA TYR A 123 5.88 6.28 5.25
C TYR A 123 5.48 7.50 6.07
N PHE A 124 4.88 7.23 7.22
CA PHE A 124 4.54 8.22 8.23
C PHE A 124 5.02 7.70 9.58
N ASP A 125 5.98 8.42 10.18
CA ASP A 125 6.47 8.16 11.53
C ASP A 125 5.51 8.81 12.53
N LEU A 126 4.77 7.99 13.28
CA LEU A 126 3.79 8.45 14.29
C LEU A 126 4.13 7.88 15.68
N SER A 127 5.43 7.74 15.97
CA SER A 127 5.98 7.21 17.22
C SER A 127 5.94 5.67 17.32
N SER A 128 4.98 5.10 18.05
CA SER A 128 4.94 3.64 18.33
C SER A 128 4.14 2.85 17.31
N THR A 129 3.44 3.54 16.42
CA THR A 129 2.60 2.96 15.38
C THR A 129 2.85 3.73 14.10
N ASP A 130 3.59 3.14 13.16
CA ASP A 130 3.87 3.80 11.89
C ASP A 130 2.92 3.33 10.81
N VAL A 131 2.85 4.10 9.73
CA VAL A 131 2.07 3.71 8.55
C VAL A 131 2.97 3.69 7.34
N PHE A 132 3.02 2.55 6.67
CA PHE A 132 3.70 2.35 5.41
C PHE A 132 2.69 2.20 4.30
N VAL A 133 2.93 2.90 3.20
CA VAL A 133 2.06 2.95 2.05
C VAL A 133 2.83 2.51 0.83
N PHE A 134 2.25 1.62 0.05
CA PHE A 134 2.85 1.07 -1.15
C PHE A 134 1.90 1.17 -2.33
N ARG A 135 2.46 1.40 -3.50
CA ARG A 135 1.80 1.23 -4.80
C ARG A 135 2.53 0.17 -5.60
N PHE A 136 1.78 -0.75 -6.20
CA PHE A 136 2.33 -1.79 -7.08
C PHE A 136 1.61 -1.83 -8.42
N LYS A 137 2.36 -2.13 -9.47
CA LYS A 137 1.81 -2.51 -10.77
C LYS A 137 1.33 -3.94 -10.67
N VAL A 138 0.07 -4.21 -11.00
CA VAL A 138 -0.46 -5.58 -11.05
C VAL A 138 0.30 -6.39 -12.11
N THR A 139 0.77 -7.57 -11.74
CA THR A 139 1.47 -8.51 -12.65
C THR A 139 0.72 -9.81 -12.87
N GLY A 140 -0.25 -10.16 -12.01
CA GLY A 140 -1.03 -11.39 -12.16
C GLY A 140 -1.86 -11.74 -10.92
N GLY A 141 -2.37 -12.96 -10.94
CA GLY A 141 -3.26 -13.51 -9.90
C GLY A 141 -4.74 -13.55 -10.32
N SER A 142 -5.53 -14.36 -9.64
CA SER A 142 -6.94 -14.58 -9.95
C SER A 142 -7.83 -13.36 -9.67
N LEU A 143 -7.44 -12.48 -8.73
CA LEU A 143 -8.10 -11.19 -8.48
C LEU A 143 -7.61 -10.07 -9.42
N ALA A 144 -6.54 -10.24 -10.18
CA ALA A 144 -5.99 -9.19 -11.04
C ALA A 144 -7.02 -8.55 -12.01
N PRO A 145 -7.94 -9.30 -12.65
CA PRO A 145 -8.95 -8.70 -13.52
C PRO A 145 -9.87 -7.69 -12.82
N ARG A 146 -10.04 -7.80 -11.50
CA ARG A 146 -10.86 -6.85 -10.71
C ARG A 146 -10.20 -5.48 -10.55
N TYR A 147 -8.88 -5.41 -10.72
CA TYR A 147 -8.16 -4.14 -10.68
C TYR A 147 -8.27 -3.37 -12.00
N ALA A 148 -8.78 -3.98 -13.08
CA ALA A 148 -9.09 -3.33 -14.37
C ALA A 148 -7.95 -2.46 -14.95
N GLY A 149 -6.70 -2.85 -14.72
CA GLY A 149 -5.51 -2.10 -15.15
C GLY A 149 -5.05 -0.99 -14.20
N ASN A 150 -5.72 -0.78 -13.07
CA ASN A 150 -5.29 0.08 -11.98
C ASN A 150 -4.18 -0.60 -11.15
N GLU A 151 -3.58 0.18 -10.26
CA GLU A 151 -2.50 -0.23 -9.37
C GLU A 151 -3.04 -0.83 -8.06
N ILE A 152 -2.21 -1.64 -7.42
CA ILE A 152 -2.45 -2.15 -6.07
C ILE A 152 -1.97 -1.09 -5.08
N GLY A 153 -2.87 -0.57 -4.26
CA GLY A 153 -2.53 0.16 -3.06
C GLY A 153 -2.43 -0.80 -1.88
N VAL A 154 -1.44 -0.59 -1.01
CA VAL A 154 -1.36 -1.29 0.27
C VAL A 154 -1.03 -0.26 1.34
N ALA A 155 -1.83 -0.22 2.40
CA ALA A 155 -1.47 0.49 3.61
C ALA A 155 -1.25 -0.51 4.73
N VAL A 156 -0.10 -0.39 5.37
CA VAL A 156 0.34 -1.24 6.48
C VAL A 156 0.47 -0.36 7.71
N THR A 157 -0.32 -0.67 8.73
CA THR A 157 -0.08 -0.20 10.09
C THR A 157 0.97 -1.11 10.72
N VAL A 158 2.07 -0.50 11.15
CA VAL A 158 3.19 -1.14 11.84
C VAL A 158 3.06 -0.88 13.33
N ASP A 159 2.44 -1.81 14.06
CA ASP A 159 2.29 -1.72 15.51
C ASP A 159 3.58 -2.09 16.24
N HIS A 160 3.79 -1.50 17.42
CA HIS A 160 5.02 -1.67 18.20
C HIS A 160 6.28 -1.39 17.35
N SER A 161 6.18 -0.38 16.47
CA SER A 161 7.24 -0.04 15.54
C SER A 161 8.47 0.47 16.27
N THR A 162 9.64 0.09 15.78
CA THR A 162 10.92 0.67 16.17
C THR A 162 11.50 1.60 15.11
N PHE A 163 10.74 1.89 14.04
CA PHE A 163 11.16 2.85 13.03
C PHE A 163 11.15 4.27 13.61
N SER A 164 12.07 5.09 13.15
CA SER A 164 12.30 6.44 13.68
C SER A 164 12.49 7.46 12.55
N GLY A 165 11.89 7.20 11.39
CA GLY A 165 12.07 8.01 10.19
C GLY A 165 13.42 7.85 9.48
N ASP A 166 14.20 6.82 9.84
CA ASP A 166 15.60 6.68 9.45
C ASP A 166 15.89 5.26 8.91
N PHE A 167 16.34 5.18 7.65
CA PHE A 167 16.69 3.93 6.96
C PHE A 167 18.19 3.57 7.08
N ASP A 168 18.98 4.33 7.82
CA ASP A 168 20.33 3.90 8.23
C ASP A 168 20.27 2.91 9.42
N LYS A 169 19.08 2.70 10.01
CA LYS A 169 18.88 1.79 11.14
C LYS A 169 17.87 0.68 10.81
N SER A 170 18.20 -0.55 11.19
CA SER A 170 17.24 -1.66 11.12
C SER A 170 16.07 -1.43 12.06
N PHE A 171 14.87 -1.79 11.63
CA PHE A 171 13.64 -1.63 12.42
C PHE A 171 12.71 -2.83 12.26
N LYS A 172 11.73 -2.94 13.15
CA LYS A 172 10.72 -4.00 13.15
C LYS A 172 9.41 -3.54 13.77
N GLY A 173 8.36 -4.33 13.56
CA GLY A 173 7.06 -4.18 14.19
C GLY A 173 6.12 -5.31 13.79
N GLY A 174 4.88 -5.25 14.23
CA GLY A 174 3.81 -6.06 13.66
C GLY A 174 3.31 -5.49 12.33
N ALA A 175 2.42 -6.20 11.66
CA ALA A 175 1.83 -5.77 10.40
C ALA A 175 0.34 -6.11 10.34
N SER A 176 -0.47 -5.08 10.11
CA SER A 176 -1.89 -5.18 9.79
C SER A 176 -2.29 -4.08 8.83
N GLY A 177 -3.44 -4.19 8.19
CA GLY A 177 -3.89 -3.15 7.27
C GLY A 177 -4.76 -3.70 6.16
N HIS A 178 -4.66 -3.08 4.99
CA HIS A 178 -5.48 -3.47 3.84
C HIS A 178 -4.78 -3.28 2.49
N VAL A 179 -5.27 -4.07 1.53
CA VAL A 179 -4.89 -4.05 0.12
C VAL A 179 -6.12 -3.67 -0.68
N GLY A 180 -5.98 -2.80 -1.68
CA GLY A 180 -7.05 -2.51 -2.61
C GLY A 180 -6.62 -1.73 -3.84
N ILE A 181 -7.58 -1.25 -4.63
CA ILE A 181 -7.24 -0.41 -5.77
C ILE A 181 -6.64 0.90 -5.26
N SER A 182 -5.42 1.21 -5.69
CA SER A 182 -4.84 2.53 -5.46
C SER A 182 -5.68 3.55 -6.21
N VAL A 183 -6.37 4.43 -5.48
CA VAL A 183 -7.03 5.60 -6.08
C VAL A 183 -6.06 6.77 -6.01
N PRO A 184 -5.93 7.58 -7.07
CA PRO A 184 -5.24 8.86 -6.98
C PRO A 184 -5.96 9.75 -5.96
N ALA A 185 -5.20 10.44 -5.11
CA ALA A 185 -5.70 11.54 -4.28
C ALA A 185 -6.13 12.74 -5.14
#